data_AF-A0A917UF63-F1
#
_entry.id   AF-A0A917UF63-F1
#
_cell.length_a   1.000
_cell.length_b   1.000
_cell.length_c   1.000
_cell.angle_alpha   90.00
_cell.angle_beta   90.00
_cell.angle_gamma   90.00
#
_symmetry.space_group_name_H-M   'P 1'
#
loop_
_entity.id
_entity.type
_entity.pdbx_description
1 polymer ?
#
loop_
_entity_poly.entity_id
_entity_poly.type
_entity_poly.pdbx_seq_one_letter_code
_entity_poly.pdbx_strand_id
1 'polypeptide(L)'
;MAAGGAARRISLSRVAVGGTALVAAVLVVPAWASTMVEQSRVDGSANSRAATRWVVEHVPHDAVVVTDDYIWMDLKLAGFTKPVWLWKLDTDPEVMETMVPAGAASIDYVVMADQAESTLASLPTLRTGVAESTVVARFGEVVVRQVHA
;
A
#
# COMPACT_ATOMS: atom_id res chain seq x y z
N MET A 1 -61.76 -10.41 -34.93
CA MET A 1 -60.61 -10.60 -35.83
C MET A 1 -59.32 -10.49 -35.03
N ALA A 2 -58.33 -11.30 -35.38
CA ALA A 2 -57.30 -11.88 -34.52
C ALA A 2 -56.31 -10.90 -33.87
N ALA A 3 -55.97 -11.18 -32.60
CA ALA A 3 -54.82 -10.60 -31.91
C ALA A 3 -53.54 -11.38 -32.30
N GLY A 4 -52.64 -10.73 -33.03
CA GLY A 4 -51.36 -11.29 -33.44
C GLY A 4 -50.30 -11.13 -32.36
N GLY A 5 -49.99 -12.21 -31.63
CA GLY A 5 -48.86 -12.25 -30.69
C GLY A 5 -47.54 -12.31 -31.44
N ALA A 6 -46.76 -11.22 -31.40
CA ALA A 6 -45.40 -11.21 -31.92
C ALA A 6 -44.49 -12.03 -31.00
N ALA A 7 -44.17 -13.26 -31.43
CA ALA A 7 -43.18 -14.09 -30.74
C ALA A 7 -41.80 -13.40 -30.76
N ARG A 8 -41.30 -13.04 -29.59
CA ARG A 8 -40.01 -12.36 -29.39
C ARG A 8 -38.88 -13.30 -29.80
N ARG A 9 -38.33 -13.16 -31.01
CA ARG A 9 -37.16 -13.93 -31.47
C ARG A 9 -35.95 -13.51 -30.64
N ILE A 10 -35.56 -14.35 -29.67
CA ILE A 10 -34.32 -14.17 -28.92
C ILE A 10 -33.17 -14.51 -29.87
N SER A 11 -32.21 -13.59 -30.05
CA SER A 11 -31.04 -13.90 -30.89
C SER A 11 -30.15 -14.91 -30.18
N LEU A 12 -29.68 -15.93 -30.91
CA LEU A 12 -28.74 -16.95 -30.40
C LEU A 12 -27.49 -16.33 -29.75
N SER A 13 -27.05 -15.17 -30.25
CA SER A 13 -25.96 -14.39 -29.68
C SER A 13 -26.26 -13.89 -28.25
N ARG A 14 -27.48 -13.46 -27.95
CA ARG A 14 -27.88 -13.03 -26.60
C ARG A 14 -27.93 -14.21 -25.63
N VAL A 15 -28.37 -15.38 -26.09
CA VAL A 15 -28.37 -16.61 -25.28
C VAL A 15 -26.94 -17.06 -24.98
N ALA A 16 -26.06 -17.06 -25.98
CA ALA A 16 -24.66 -17.42 -25.80
C ALA A 16 -23.94 -16.48 -24.82
N VAL A 17 -24.10 -15.16 -24.97
CA VAL A 17 -23.52 -14.16 -24.06
C VAL A 17 -24.07 -14.32 -22.64
N GLY A 18 -25.39 -14.49 -22.50
CA GLY A 18 -26.02 -14.72 -21.19
C GLY A 18 -25.53 -15.99 -20.52
N GLY A 19 -25.38 -17.09 -21.28
CA GLY A 19 -24.83 -18.35 -20.79
C GLY A 19 -23.39 -18.22 -20.32
N THR A 20 -22.53 -17.58 -21.11
CA THR A 20 -21.12 -17.34 -20.72
C THR A 20 -21.02 -16.48 -19.47
N ALA A 21 -21.80 -15.40 -19.38
CA ALA A 21 -21.83 -14.54 -18.20
C ALA A 21 -22.31 -15.30 -16.95
N LEU A 22 -23.31 -16.16 -17.08
CA LEU A 22 -23.80 -16.99 -15.98
C LEU A 22 -22.73 -17.98 -15.50
N VAL A 23 -22.05 -18.66 -16.42
CA VAL A 23 -20.96 -19.59 -16.07
C VAL A 23 -19.82 -18.85 -15.36
N ALA A 24 -19.41 -17.69 -15.88
CA ALA A 24 -18.39 -16.86 -15.23
C ALA A 24 -18.84 -16.42 -13.83
N ALA A 25 -20.09 -16.00 -13.66
CA ALA A 25 -20.63 -15.62 -12.36
C ALA A 25 -20.62 -16.79 -11.37
N VAL A 26 -21.05 -17.99 -11.78
CA VAL A 26 -21.06 -19.18 -10.93
C VAL A 26 -19.64 -19.58 -10.49
N LEU A 27 -18.63 -19.37 -11.34
CA LEU A 27 -17.25 -19.71 -11.00
C LEU A 27 -16.53 -18.65 -10.16
N VAL A 28 -16.78 -17.36 -10.42
CA VAL A 28 -16.03 -16.25 -9.80
C VAL A 28 -16.69 -15.74 -8.52
N VAL A 29 -18.02 -15.62 -8.49
CA VAL A 29 -18.75 -15.00 -7.37
C VAL A 29 -18.55 -15.75 -6.05
N PRO A 30 -18.56 -17.10 -5.99
CA PRO A 30 -18.34 -17.79 -4.71
C PRO A 30 -16.96 -17.53 -4.12
N ALA A 31 -15.90 -17.58 -4.94
CA ALA A 31 -14.54 -17.30 -4.51
C ALA A 31 -14.41 -15.84 -4.04
N TRP A 32 -14.91 -14.89 -4.84
CA TRP A 32 -14.91 -13.47 -4.47
C TRP A 32 -15.66 -13.20 -3.15
N ALA A 33 -16.85 -13.78 -2.99
CA ALA A 33 -17.65 -13.63 -1.77
C ALA A 33 -16.94 -14.23 -0.55
N SER A 34 -16.30 -15.39 -0.70
CA SER A 34 -15.53 -16.01 0.38
C SER A 34 -14.35 -15.14 0.82
N THR A 35 -13.60 -14.58 -0.14
CA THR A 35 -12.50 -13.66 0.14
C THR A 35 -13.00 -12.40 0.81
N MET A 36 -14.12 -11.82 0.34
CA MET A 36 -14.69 -10.61 0.92
C MET A 36 -15.15 -10.83 2.37
N VAL A 37 -15.80 -11.96 2.66
CA VAL A 37 -16.18 -12.32 4.04
C VAL A 37 -14.95 -12.51 4.91
N GLU A 38 -13.92 -13.19 4.42
CA GLU A 38 -12.71 -13.41 5.20
C GLU A 38 -11.96 -12.10 5.49
N GLN A 39 -11.76 -11.26 4.47
CA GLN A 39 -11.13 -9.95 4.64
C GLN A 39 -11.93 -9.02 5.55
N SER A 40 -13.27 -9.17 5.62
CA SER A 40 -14.10 -8.38 6.54
C SER A 40 -13.90 -8.73 8.01
N ARG A 41 -13.26 -9.86 8.31
CA ARG A 41 -12.98 -10.33 9.68
C ARG A 41 -11.56 -10.02 10.15
N VAL A 42 -10.70 -9.58 9.23
CA VAL A 42 -9.29 -9.29 9.52
C VAL A 42 -9.10 -7.78 9.62
N ASP A 43 -8.39 -7.35 10.66
CA ASP A 43 -7.94 -5.97 10.75
C ASP A 43 -6.64 -5.79 9.95
N GLY A 44 -6.79 -5.50 8.66
CA GLY A 44 -5.66 -5.33 7.75
C GLY A 44 -4.72 -4.16 8.06
N SER A 45 -5.06 -3.29 9.02
CA SER A 45 -4.23 -2.14 9.40
C SER A 45 -3.68 -2.25 10.83
N ALA A 46 -3.91 -3.36 11.52
CA ALA A 46 -3.43 -3.58 12.88
C ALA A 46 -1.90 -3.42 12.99
N ASN A 47 -1.16 -3.97 12.02
CA ASN A 47 0.30 -3.92 11.97
C ASN A 47 0.81 -2.50 11.74
N SER A 48 0.25 -1.78 10.77
CA SER A 48 0.61 -0.37 10.52
C SER A 48 0.33 0.50 11.75
N ARG A 49 -0.83 0.36 12.40
CA ARG A 49 -1.14 1.14 13.62
C ARG A 49 -0.23 0.80 14.79
N ALA A 50 0.19 -0.47 14.92
CA ALA A 50 1.15 -0.88 15.94
C ALA A 50 2.54 -0.28 15.68
N ALA A 51 3.00 -0.31 14.41
CA ALA A 51 4.24 0.32 14.00
C ALA A 51 4.22 1.84 14.21
N THR A 52 3.15 2.52 13.79
CA THR A 52 2.95 3.96 14.01
C THR A 52 3.08 4.31 15.50
N ARG A 53 2.40 3.56 16.38
CA ARG A 53 2.47 3.80 17.82
C ARG A 53 3.89 3.66 18.35
N TRP A 54 4.58 2.60 17.95
CA TRP A 54 5.97 2.39 18.34
C TRP A 54 6.88 3.54 17.88
N VAL A 55 6.73 3.99 16.62
CA VAL A 55 7.51 5.11 16.07
C VAL A 55 7.25 6.40 16.85
N VAL A 56 6.00 6.72 17.14
CA VAL A 56 5.63 7.91 17.92
C VAL A 56 6.22 7.88 19.34
N GLU A 57 6.35 6.69 19.94
CA GLU A 57 6.88 6.53 21.29
C GLU A 57 8.42 6.52 21.36
N HIS A 58 9.11 6.10 20.28
CA HIS A 58 10.55 5.78 20.33
C HIS A 58 11.43 6.59 19.37
N VAL A 59 10.85 7.25 18.35
CA VAL A 59 11.61 7.97 17.32
C VAL A 59 11.49 9.49 17.56
N PRO A 60 12.60 10.25 17.50
CA PRO A 60 12.56 11.71 17.57
C PRO A 60 11.65 12.32 16.48
N HIS A 61 10.82 13.29 16.85
CA HIS A 61 9.87 13.92 15.92
C HIS A 61 10.54 14.76 14.82
N ASP A 62 11.82 15.09 14.97
CA ASP A 62 12.65 15.81 13.99
C ASP A 62 13.47 14.90 13.08
N ALA A 63 13.40 13.58 13.29
CA ALA A 63 14.00 12.56 12.45
C ALA A 63 13.35 12.52 11.06
N VAL A 64 14.16 12.22 10.05
CA VAL A 64 13.72 11.95 8.68
C VAL A 64 13.23 10.50 8.61
N VAL A 65 11.91 10.33 8.61
CA VAL A 65 11.27 9.00 8.61
C VAL A 65 10.65 8.75 7.24
N VAL A 66 11.21 7.83 6.47
CA VAL A 66 10.65 7.41 5.18
C VAL A 66 9.63 6.29 5.40
N THR A 67 8.43 6.44 4.84
CA THR A 67 7.31 5.54 5.11
C THR A 67 6.34 5.43 3.94
N ASP A 68 5.42 4.46 3.98
CA ASP A 68 4.28 4.34 3.05
C ASP A 68 3.11 5.28 3.40
N ASP A 69 2.07 5.23 2.58
CA ASP A 69 0.86 6.05 2.70
C ASP A 69 0.00 5.71 3.92
N TYR A 70 0.11 4.49 4.46
CA TYR A 70 -0.66 4.08 5.64
C TYR A 70 -0.17 4.77 6.92
N ILE A 71 1.13 5.03 7.04
CA ILE A 71 1.76 5.55 8.26
C ILE A 71 2.09 7.05 8.13
N TRP A 72 2.37 7.53 6.91
CA TRP A 72 2.85 8.91 6.67
C TRP A 72 1.97 10.00 7.30
N MET A 73 0.65 9.91 7.09
CA MET A 73 -0.28 10.91 7.61
C MET A 73 -0.37 10.88 9.13
N ASP A 74 -0.34 9.70 9.73
CA ASP A 74 -0.41 9.55 11.19
C ASP A 74 0.83 10.16 11.86
N LEU A 75 2.02 9.99 11.27
CA LEU A 75 3.24 10.63 11.77
C LEU A 75 3.14 12.16 11.67
N LYS A 76 2.60 12.71 10.58
CA LYS A 76 2.33 14.15 10.46
C LYS A 76 1.37 14.64 11.54
N LEU A 77 0.28 13.91 11.79
CA LEU A 77 -0.69 14.25 12.83
C LEU A 77 -0.12 14.12 14.25
N ALA A 78 0.83 13.19 14.45
CA ALA A 78 1.58 13.04 15.70
C ALA A 78 2.66 14.11 15.91
N GLY A 79 2.87 15.00 14.95
CA GLY A 79 3.79 16.13 15.06
C GLY A 79 5.21 15.87 14.55
N PHE A 80 5.43 14.81 13.76
CA PHE A 80 6.71 14.62 13.07
C PHE A 80 6.90 15.70 12.01
N THR A 81 8.08 16.33 12.01
CA THR A 81 8.38 17.44 11.10
C THR A 81 8.82 16.93 9.72
N LYS A 82 9.58 15.82 9.68
CA LYS A 82 10.16 15.26 8.46
C LYS A 82 9.74 13.81 8.12
N PRO A 83 8.46 13.41 8.25
CA PRO A 83 8.03 12.15 7.66
C PRO A 83 7.89 12.32 6.13
N VAL A 84 8.52 11.41 5.39
CA VAL A 84 8.61 11.40 3.94
C VAL A 84 7.86 10.20 3.40
N TRP A 85 6.84 10.45 2.57
CA TRP A 85 6.20 9.37 1.81
C TRP A 85 7.17 8.85 0.75
N LEU A 86 7.36 7.55 0.67
CA LEU A 86 8.41 6.91 -0.15
C LEU A 86 8.41 7.39 -1.62
N TRP A 87 7.23 7.63 -2.19
CA TRP A 87 7.11 8.07 -3.58
C TRP A 87 7.58 9.49 -3.83
N LYS A 88 7.85 10.28 -2.79
CA LYS A 88 8.49 11.60 -2.90
C LYS A 88 10.01 11.52 -3.02
N LEU A 89 10.62 10.41 -2.58
CA LEU A 89 12.04 10.21 -2.80
C LEU A 89 12.33 10.13 -4.30
N ASP A 90 13.40 10.78 -4.74
CA ASP A 90 13.86 10.82 -6.12
C ASP A 90 12.88 11.46 -7.13
N THR A 91 11.68 11.88 -6.71
CA THR A 91 10.65 12.46 -7.58
C THR A 91 10.22 13.89 -7.21
N ASP A 92 10.33 14.28 -5.94
CA ASP A 92 9.95 15.59 -5.43
C ASP A 92 11.23 16.40 -5.10
N PRO A 93 11.61 17.40 -5.93
CA PRO A 93 12.83 18.17 -5.72
C PRO A 93 12.87 18.89 -4.37
N GLU A 94 11.73 19.36 -3.85
CA GLU A 94 11.68 20.07 -2.58
C GLU A 94 12.01 19.12 -1.41
N VAL A 95 11.52 17.88 -1.45
CA VAL A 95 11.89 16.85 -0.45
C VAL A 95 13.38 16.53 -0.53
N MET A 96 13.91 16.35 -1.74
CA MET A 96 15.33 16.05 -1.93
C MET A 96 16.22 17.19 -1.44
N GLU A 97 15.83 18.45 -1.63
CA GLU A 97 16.62 19.60 -1.21
C GLU A 97 16.51 19.89 0.30
N THR A 98 15.32 19.72 0.89
CA THR A 98 15.06 20.20 2.27
C THR A 98 15.08 19.11 3.34
N MET A 99 14.70 17.88 2.99
CA MET A 99 14.60 16.77 3.94
C MET A 99 15.65 15.69 3.68
N VAL A 100 16.06 15.50 2.42
CA VAL A 100 16.96 14.43 2.01
C VAL A 100 18.19 14.94 1.22
N PRO A 101 18.88 16.03 1.66
CA PRO A 101 19.92 16.70 0.88
C PRO A 101 21.17 15.85 0.63
N ALA A 102 21.42 14.84 1.46
CA ALA A 102 22.52 13.89 1.31
C ALA A 102 22.05 12.52 0.80
N GLY A 103 20.87 12.44 0.18
CA GLY A 103 20.29 11.17 -0.27
C GLY A 103 20.02 10.24 0.91
N ALA A 104 20.34 8.95 0.76
CA ALA A 104 20.06 7.94 1.79
C ALA A 104 20.69 8.28 3.15
N ALA A 105 21.82 9.00 3.15
CA ALA A 105 22.51 9.44 4.35
C ALA A 105 21.74 10.46 5.20
N SER A 106 20.69 11.08 4.64
CA SER A 106 19.79 11.97 5.38
C SER A 106 18.61 11.24 6.02
N ILE A 107 18.39 9.96 5.70
CA ILE A 107 17.27 9.18 6.23
C ILE A 107 17.70 8.61 7.59
N ASP A 108 16.90 8.84 8.63
CA ASP A 108 17.15 8.26 9.95
C ASP A 108 16.45 6.90 10.08
N TYR A 109 15.19 6.81 9.62
CA TYR A 109 14.36 5.61 9.72
C TYR A 109 13.61 5.30 8.43
N VAL A 110 13.41 4.00 8.18
CA VAL A 110 12.50 3.49 7.15
C VAL A 110 11.44 2.62 7.83
N VAL A 111 10.16 2.96 7.66
CA VAL A 111 9.03 2.29 8.32
C VAL A 111 8.01 1.87 7.27
N MET A 112 8.03 0.61 6.86
CA MET A 112 7.09 0.08 5.86
C MET A 112 7.22 -1.44 5.73
N ALA A 113 6.28 -2.05 5.01
CA ALA A 113 6.45 -3.41 4.49
C ALA A 113 7.53 -3.45 3.37
N ASP A 114 8.07 -4.64 3.13
CA ASP A 114 9.06 -4.86 2.08
C ASP A 114 8.50 -4.48 0.70
N GLN A 115 9.31 -3.75 -0.07
CA GLN A 115 8.94 -3.29 -1.40
C GLN A 115 9.42 -4.28 -2.46
N ALA A 116 8.66 -4.38 -3.56
CA ALA A 116 9.11 -5.14 -4.72
C ALA A 116 10.43 -4.59 -5.28
N GLU A 117 11.28 -5.46 -5.81
CA GLU A 117 12.55 -5.06 -6.44
C GLU A 117 12.37 -4.00 -7.54
N SER A 118 11.28 -4.06 -8.30
CA SER A 118 10.95 -3.05 -9.31
C SER A 118 10.74 -1.66 -8.69
N THR A 119 10.12 -1.59 -7.51
CA THR A 119 9.90 -0.34 -6.78
C THR A 119 11.24 0.21 -6.28
N LEU A 120 12.05 -0.63 -5.64
CA LEU A 120 13.38 -0.23 -5.17
C LEU A 120 14.32 0.19 -6.32
N ALA A 121 14.20 -0.43 -7.49
CA ALA A 121 14.95 -0.03 -8.68
C ALA A 121 14.58 1.38 -9.17
N SER A 122 13.32 1.79 -9.00
CA SER A 122 12.85 3.14 -9.33
C SER A 122 13.14 4.21 -8.28
N LEU A 123 13.50 3.80 -7.05
CA LEU A 123 13.75 4.68 -5.91
C LEU A 123 15.16 4.40 -5.34
N PRO A 124 16.24 4.82 -6.05
CA PRO A 124 17.61 4.53 -5.65
C PRO A 124 17.93 5.00 -4.23
N THR A 125 17.38 6.13 -3.79
CA THR A 125 17.60 6.66 -2.43
C THR A 125 17.01 5.73 -1.37
N LEU A 126 15.76 5.27 -1.57
CA LEU A 126 15.12 4.30 -0.68
C LEU A 126 15.87 2.98 -0.65
N ARG A 127 16.27 2.46 -1.81
CA ARG A 127 17.00 1.20 -1.94
C ARG A 127 18.29 1.21 -1.14
N THR A 128 19.08 2.27 -1.25
CA THR A 128 20.31 2.43 -0.45
C THR A 128 19.99 2.52 1.04
N GLY A 129 18.99 3.33 1.42
CA GLY A 129 18.56 3.45 2.82
C GLY A 129 18.13 2.11 3.43
N VAL A 130 17.39 1.28 2.70
CA VAL A 130 17.02 -0.07 3.14
C VAL A 130 18.25 -0.97 3.25
N ALA A 131 19.15 -0.94 2.27
CA ALA A 131 20.34 -1.80 2.24
C ALA A 131 21.34 -1.50 3.37
N GLU A 132 21.45 -0.24 3.78
CA GLU A 132 22.39 0.21 4.83
C GLU A 132 21.78 0.20 6.23
N SER A 133 20.48 -0.09 6.35
CA SER A 133 19.75 -0.05 7.61
C SER A 133 19.80 -1.34 8.43
N THR A 134 19.46 -1.21 9.71
CA THR A 134 19.28 -2.32 10.65
C THR A 134 17.85 -2.37 11.15
N VAL A 135 17.31 -3.58 11.35
CA VAL A 135 15.94 -3.76 11.86
C VAL A 135 15.93 -3.52 13.38
N VAL A 136 15.08 -2.59 13.84
CA VAL A 136 14.94 -2.25 15.27
C VAL A 136 13.57 -2.66 15.84
N ALA A 137 12.54 -2.78 15.00
CA ALA A 137 11.25 -3.34 15.40
C ALA A 137 10.52 -4.00 14.21
N ARG A 138 9.57 -4.90 14.49
CA ARG A 138 8.76 -5.59 13.49
C ARG A 138 7.34 -5.82 13.99
N PHE A 139 6.35 -5.53 13.14
CA PHE A 139 4.92 -5.68 13.38
C PHE A 139 4.30 -6.38 12.16
N GLY A 140 4.26 -7.71 12.19
CA GLY A 140 3.90 -8.51 11.02
C GLY A 140 4.84 -8.23 9.84
N GLU A 141 4.27 -7.81 8.72
CA GLU A 141 4.97 -7.39 7.50
C GLU A 141 5.62 -6.02 7.60
N VAL A 142 5.16 -5.14 8.50
CA VAL A 142 5.70 -3.79 8.66
C VAL A 142 6.97 -3.86 9.50
N VAL A 143 8.05 -3.26 9.00
CA VAL A 143 9.37 -3.28 9.64
C VAL A 143 9.84 -1.85 9.87
N VAL A 144 10.33 -1.59 11.09
CA VAL A 144 11.02 -0.35 11.43
C VAL A 144 12.52 -0.61 11.31
N ARG A 145 13.16 0.14 10.44
CA ARG A 145 14.60 0.08 10.20
C ARG A 145 15.23 1.41 10.56
N GLN A 146 16.40 1.36 11.21
CA GLN A 146 17.24 2.52 11.49
C GLN A 146 18.41 2.50 10.50
N VAL A 147 18.57 3.58 9.73
CA VAL A 147 19.62 3.66 8.68
C VAL A 147 20.97 4.00 9.30
N HIS A 148 21.00 4.88 10.29
CA HIS A 148 22.20 5.25 11.03
C HIS A 148 21.95 5.18 12.54
N ALA A 149 22.85 4.49 13.26
CA ALA A 149 22.84 4.34 14.71
C ALA A 149 23.60 5.46 15.41
#